data_AF-A0A6N9YNW3-F1
#
_entry.id   AF-A0A6N9YNW3-F1
#
_cell.length_a   1.000
_cell.length_b   1.000
_cell.length_c   1.000
_cell.angle_alpha   90.00
_cell.angle_beta   90.00
_cell.angle_gamma   90.00
#
_symmetry.space_group_name_H-M   'P 1'
#
loop_
_entity.id
_entity.type
_entity.pdbx_description
1 polymer ?
#
loop_
_entity_poly.entity_id
_entity_poly.type
_entity_poly.pdbx_seq_one_letter_code
_entity_poly.pdbx_strand_id
1 'polypeptide(L)'
;MESLPYKDWILGVGLDSDERGNPPSKFAAVFARARHEGFLLTMHCDIDQENIHEHIRQVRAAPILDRGLGLTSCPVSNAWVTDSMKAQQIVQLLDAGVKVCVNSDDPAYFGAYVTENLQRLADEAELSREQVIQLARNSFDISWLPENLRATYVAEIDDVATG
;
A
#
# COMPACT_ATOMS: atom_id res chain seq x y z
N MET A 1 0.18 -21.98 -13.24
CA MET A 1 0.50 -21.06 -12.14
C MET A 1 0.47 -21.92 -10.92
N GLU A 2 1.60 -22.03 -10.23
CA GLU A 2 1.82 -23.04 -9.19
C GLU A 2 0.96 -22.82 -7.94
N SER A 3 0.41 -21.61 -7.77
CA SER A 3 -0.50 -21.28 -6.66
C SER A 3 -1.93 -21.81 -6.83
N LEU A 4 -2.33 -22.30 -8.02
CA LEU A 4 -3.72 -22.72 -8.28
C LEU A 4 -4.23 -23.83 -7.34
N PRO A 5 -3.44 -24.86 -6.98
CA PRO A 5 -3.85 -25.86 -6.00
C PRO A 5 -4.10 -25.30 -4.59
N TYR A 6 -3.64 -24.07 -4.31
CA TYR A 6 -3.71 -23.42 -2.99
C TYR A 6 -4.59 -22.17 -3.00
N LYS A 7 -5.48 -22.04 -4.00
CA LYS A 7 -6.28 -20.84 -4.22
C LYS A 7 -7.19 -20.49 -3.04
N ASP A 8 -7.60 -21.48 -2.25
CA ASP A 8 -8.38 -21.24 -1.04
C ASP A 8 -7.57 -20.57 0.08
N TRP A 9 -6.24 -20.56 -0.02
CA TRP A 9 -5.32 -19.98 0.98
C TRP A 9 -4.64 -18.70 0.47
N ILE A 10 -4.57 -18.50 -0.85
CA ILE A 10 -3.87 -17.38 -1.48
C ILE A 10 -4.88 -16.46 -2.15
N LEU A 11 -5.06 -15.25 -1.61
CA LEU A 11 -6.01 -14.27 -2.12
C LEU A 11 -5.50 -13.49 -3.33
N GLY A 12 -4.18 -13.29 -3.42
CA GLY A 12 -3.62 -12.39 -4.42
C GLY A 12 -2.18 -12.69 -4.81
N VAL A 13 -1.75 -12.01 -5.87
CA VAL A 13 -0.39 -12.08 -6.42
C VAL A 13 0.23 -10.68 -6.37
N GLY A 14 1.45 -10.63 -5.85
CA GLY A 14 2.28 -9.43 -5.76
C GLY A 14 3.48 -9.49 -6.71
N LEU A 15 4.07 -8.33 -7.00
CA LEU A 15 5.43 -8.20 -7.53
C LEU A 15 6.26 -7.35 -6.57
N ASP A 16 7.49 -7.79 -6.34
CA ASP A 16 8.43 -7.23 -5.37
C ASP A 16 9.87 -7.48 -5.90
N SER A 17 10.88 -6.91 -5.25
CA SER A 17 12.31 -6.92 -5.55
C SER A 17 12.79 -5.72 -6.37
N ASP A 18 14.06 -5.77 -6.81
CA ASP A 18 14.74 -4.66 -7.49
C ASP A 18 14.01 -4.26 -8.79
N GLU A 19 13.30 -3.14 -8.73
CA GLU A 19 12.57 -2.56 -9.87
C GLU A 19 13.52 -2.03 -10.96
N ARG A 20 14.80 -1.77 -10.65
CA ARG A 20 15.72 -1.13 -11.60
C ARG A 20 15.98 -2.02 -12.81
N GLY A 21 15.55 -1.53 -13.97
CA GLY A 21 15.62 -2.28 -15.22
C GLY A 21 14.66 -3.47 -15.29
N ASN A 22 13.73 -3.62 -14.35
CA ASN A 22 12.75 -4.70 -14.29
C ASN A 22 11.30 -4.17 -14.33
N PRO A 23 10.88 -3.55 -15.45
CA PRO A 23 9.55 -2.98 -15.54
C PRO A 23 8.45 -4.05 -15.40
N PRO A 24 7.26 -3.69 -14.87
CA PRO A 24 6.14 -4.63 -14.72
C PRO A 24 5.74 -5.35 -16.01
N SER A 25 5.98 -4.73 -17.17
CA SER A 25 5.74 -5.33 -18.49
C SER A 25 6.43 -6.68 -18.70
N LYS A 26 7.58 -6.93 -18.07
CA LYS A 26 8.25 -8.24 -18.08
C LYS A 26 7.39 -9.35 -17.46
N PHE A 27 6.48 -8.97 -16.55
CA PHE A 27 5.62 -9.88 -15.80
C PHE A 27 4.16 -9.83 -16.27
N ALA A 28 3.86 -9.12 -17.37
CA ALA A 28 2.50 -8.90 -17.86
C ALA A 28 1.71 -10.21 -18.07
N ALA A 29 2.35 -11.26 -18.57
CA ALA A 29 1.71 -12.56 -18.76
C ALA A 29 1.28 -13.22 -17.43
N VAL A 30 2.06 -13.03 -16.37
CA VAL A 30 1.76 -13.57 -15.04
C VAL A 30 0.59 -12.80 -14.42
N PHE A 31 0.61 -11.47 -14.46
CA PHE A 31 -0.50 -10.63 -13.97
C PHE A 31 -1.79 -10.87 -14.75
N ALA A 32 -1.70 -11.02 -16.08
CA ALA A 32 -2.86 -11.35 -16.92
C ALA A 32 -3.46 -12.72 -16.54
N ARG A 33 -2.60 -13.71 -16.30
CA ARG A 33 -3.05 -15.02 -15.82
C ARG A 33 -3.64 -14.95 -14.42
N ALA A 34 -2.99 -14.30 -13.47
CA ALA A 34 -3.50 -14.14 -12.12
C ALA A 34 -4.89 -13.48 -12.11
N ARG A 35 -5.09 -12.44 -12.93
CA ARG A 35 -6.39 -11.80 -13.14
C ARG A 35 -7.43 -12.75 -13.73
N HIS A 36 -7.06 -13.51 -14.77
CA HIS A 36 -7.95 -14.50 -15.40
C HIS A 36 -8.42 -15.56 -14.39
N GLU A 37 -7.51 -15.97 -13.51
CA GLU A 37 -7.77 -16.95 -12.47
C GLU A 37 -8.47 -16.32 -11.24
N GLY A 38 -8.73 -15.01 -11.22
CA GLY A 38 -9.49 -14.33 -10.16
C GLY A 38 -8.69 -13.96 -8.91
N PHE A 39 -7.36 -13.92 -8.98
CA PHE A 39 -6.54 -13.37 -7.89
C PHE A 39 -6.63 -11.85 -7.82
N LEU A 40 -6.54 -11.32 -6.61
CA LEU A 40 -6.29 -9.91 -6.37
C LEU A 40 -4.82 -9.57 -6.68
N LEU A 41 -4.53 -8.31 -7.00
CA LEU A 41 -3.21 -7.91 -7.51
C LEU A 41 -2.65 -6.76 -6.68
N THR A 42 -1.35 -6.85 -6.38
CA THR A 42 -0.55 -5.79 -5.77
C THR A 42 0.85 -5.75 -6.40
N MET A 43 1.62 -4.70 -6.16
CA MET A 43 3.01 -4.59 -6.61
C MET A 43 3.74 -3.51 -5.80
N HIS A 44 5.06 -3.66 -5.67
CA HIS A 44 5.96 -2.54 -5.40
C HIS A 44 5.84 -1.50 -6.52
N CYS A 45 5.89 -0.23 -6.11
CA CYS A 45 5.83 0.89 -7.03
C CYS A 45 6.51 2.08 -6.39
N ASP A 46 7.84 2.06 -6.40
CA ASP A 46 8.62 3.05 -5.68
C ASP A 46 8.60 4.41 -6.38
N ILE A 47 8.41 5.48 -5.60
CA ILE A 47 8.22 6.85 -6.12
C ILE A 47 9.48 7.47 -6.74
N ASP A 48 10.62 6.84 -6.56
CA ASP A 48 11.90 7.21 -7.15
C ASP A 48 12.22 6.43 -8.44
N GLN A 49 11.35 5.52 -8.87
CA GLN A 49 11.53 4.76 -10.10
C GLN A 49 11.14 5.60 -11.33
N GLU A 50 11.99 5.52 -12.35
CA GLU A 50 11.68 6.09 -13.66
C GLU A 50 10.37 5.50 -14.20
N ASN A 51 9.48 6.35 -14.73
CA ASN A 51 8.22 5.94 -15.35
C ASN A 51 7.16 5.35 -14.39
N ILE A 52 7.16 5.73 -13.10
CA ILE A 52 6.16 5.27 -12.11
C ILE A 52 4.70 5.30 -12.62
N HIS A 53 4.27 6.38 -13.28
CA HIS A 53 2.90 6.50 -13.80
C HIS A 53 2.55 5.44 -14.86
N GLU A 54 3.55 4.97 -15.60
CA GLU A 54 3.41 3.91 -16.59
C GLU A 54 3.45 2.53 -15.90
N HIS A 55 4.29 2.34 -14.89
CA HIS A 55 4.31 1.10 -14.09
C HIS A 55 2.95 0.83 -13.42
N ILE A 56 2.36 1.85 -12.79
CA ILE A 56 1.01 1.78 -12.21
C ILE A 56 -0.04 1.41 -13.27
N ARG A 57 0.05 2.04 -14.46
CA ARG A 57 -0.84 1.74 -15.58
C ARG A 57 -0.68 0.30 -16.08
N GLN A 58 0.53 -0.25 -16.12
CA GLN A 58 0.74 -1.60 -16.62
C GLN A 58 0.08 -2.67 -15.75
N VAL A 59 -0.06 -2.44 -14.45
CA VAL A 59 -0.66 -3.43 -13.54
C VAL A 59 -2.17 -3.29 -13.40
N ARG A 60 -2.72 -2.07 -13.33
CA ARG A 60 -4.18 -1.87 -13.23
C ARG A 60 -4.89 -1.46 -14.52
N ALA A 61 -4.15 -1.06 -15.56
CA ALA A 61 -4.69 -0.37 -16.74
C ALA A 61 -5.47 0.92 -16.39
N ALA A 62 -5.19 1.55 -15.23
CA ALA A 62 -5.89 2.74 -14.74
C ALA A 62 -4.94 3.76 -14.05
N PRO A 63 -5.28 5.06 -14.02
CA PRO A 63 -4.48 6.10 -13.34
C PRO A 63 -4.47 5.96 -11.81
N ILE A 64 -3.44 6.50 -11.14
CA ILE A 64 -3.29 6.49 -9.68
C ILE A 64 -4.42 7.22 -8.93
N LEU A 65 -5.04 8.22 -9.57
CA LEU A 65 -6.15 9.02 -9.02
C LEU A 65 -7.51 8.30 -9.12
N ASP A 66 -7.55 7.08 -9.64
CA ASP A 66 -8.75 6.26 -9.58
C ASP A 66 -9.04 5.89 -8.12
N ARG A 67 -10.22 6.27 -7.61
CA ARG A 67 -10.62 6.23 -6.18
C ARG A 67 -10.64 4.84 -5.54
N GLY A 68 -10.28 3.80 -6.28
CA GLY A 68 -10.14 2.42 -5.81
C GLY A 68 -8.70 1.94 -5.57
N LEU A 69 -7.66 2.70 -5.96
CA LEU A 69 -6.28 2.28 -5.70
C LEU A 69 -5.85 2.66 -4.28
N GLY A 70 -5.41 1.65 -3.53
CA GLY A 70 -4.73 1.86 -2.24
C GLY A 70 -3.21 1.92 -2.42
N LEU A 71 -2.55 2.75 -1.61
CA LEU A 71 -1.09 2.81 -1.52
C LEU A 71 -0.65 2.35 -0.12
N THR A 72 0.17 1.32 -0.06
CA THR A 72 0.79 0.81 1.16
C THR A 72 2.16 1.45 1.33
N SER A 73 2.31 2.42 2.22
CA SER A 73 3.55 3.18 2.40
C SER A 73 4.34 2.67 3.60
N CYS A 74 5.66 2.55 3.46
CA CYS A 74 6.57 2.04 4.49
C CYS A 74 7.64 3.09 4.84
N PRO A 75 7.32 4.12 5.67
CA PRO A 75 8.20 5.27 5.89
C PRO A 75 9.61 4.93 6.35
N VAL A 76 9.77 3.96 7.27
CA VAL A 76 11.09 3.57 7.77
C VAL A 76 11.90 2.81 6.71
N SER A 77 11.25 1.94 5.93
CA SER A 77 11.88 1.27 4.78
C SER A 77 12.34 2.29 3.73
N ASN A 78 11.48 3.27 3.39
CA ASN A 78 11.81 4.36 2.46
C ASN A 78 13.07 5.12 2.86
N ALA A 79 13.27 5.40 4.15
CA ALA A 79 14.47 6.09 4.66
C ALA A 79 15.72 5.20 4.72
N TRP A 80 15.55 3.88 4.62
CA TRP A 80 16.64 2.91 4.54
C TRP A 80 17.11 2.71 3.09
N VAL A 81 16.16 2.63 2.17
CA VAL A 81 16.43 2.38 0.74
C VAL A 81 16.69 3.66 -0.05
N THR A 82 16.19 4.80 0.44
CA THR A 82 16.38 6.15 -0.13
C THR A 82 16.82 7.13 0.96
N ASP A 83 17.08 8.39 0.59
CA ASP A 83 17.56 9.42 1.53
C ASP A 83 16.46 10.07 2.41
N SER A 84 15.24 9.52 2.47
CA SER A 84 14.12 10.16 3.22
C SER A 84 12.93 9.22 3.47
N MET A 85 12.16 9.48 4.53
CA MET A 85 10.90 8.75 4.81
C MET A 85 9.78 9.03 3.81
N LYS A 86 9.92 10.08 2.99
CA LYS A 86 8.91 10.58 2.05
C LYS A 86 7.65 11.09 2.76
N ALA A 87 7.83 11.57 4.00
CA ALA A 87 6.75 11.97 4.91
C ALA A 87 5.80 13.01 4.29
N GLN A 88 6.36 14.06 3.67
CA GLN A 88 5.57 15.12 3.04
C GLN A 88 4.81 14.64 1.79
N GLN A 89 5.40 13.73 0.99
CA GLN A 89 4.72 13.15 -0.17
C GLN A 89 3.55 12.27 0.26
N ILE A 90 3.70 11.51 1.34
CA ILE A 90 2.62 10.70 1.93
C ILE A 90 1.46 11.60 2.35
N VAL A 91 1.75 12.71 3.03
CA VAL A 91 0.72 13.70 3.43
C VAL A 91 0.03 14.33 2.22
N GLN A 92 0.80 14.75 1.21
CA GLN A 92 0.22 15.33 -0.01
C GLN A 92 -0.74 14.37 -0.72
N LEU A 93 -0.41 13.07 -0.76
CA LEU A 93 -1.29 12.05 -1.32
C LEU A 93 -2.55 11.86 -0.47
N LEU A 94 -2.39 11.80 0.85
CA LEU A 94 -3.51 11.69 1.78
C LEU A 94 -4.47 12.88 1.65
N ASP A 95 -3.94 14.11 1.63
CA ASP A 95 -4.71 15.35 1.50
C ASP A 95 -5.38 15.47 0.12
N ALA A 96 -4.79 14.86 -0.91
CA ALA A 96 -5.40 14.73 -2.24
C ALA A 96 -6.51 13.65 -2.31
N GLY A 97 -6.80 12.97 -1.19
CA GLY A 97 -7.83 11.94 -1.10
C GLY A 97 -7.39 10.57 -1.63
N VAL A 98 -6.09 10.35 -1.82
CA VAL A 98 -5.55 9.03 -2.16
C VAL A 98 -5.61 8.15 -0.90
N LYS A 99 -6.03 6.90 -1.07
CA LYS A 99 -6.11 5.94 0.04
C LYS A 99 -4.73 5.40 0.40
N VAL A 100 -3.97 6.19 1.14
CA VAL A 100 -2.65 5.80 1.69
C VAL A 100 -2.82 5.18 3.07
N CYS A 101 -2.15 4.05 3.34
CA CYS A 101 -1.98 3.52 4.69
C CYS A 101 -0.50 3.32 5.02
N VAL A 102 -0.20 3.16 6.31
CA VAL A 102 1.16 2.95 6.83
C VAL A 102 1.39 1.47 7.12
N ASN A 103 2.53 0.96 6.67
CA ASN A 103 2.96 -0.42 6.80
C ASN A 103 4.44 -0.49 7.25
N SER A 104 4.91 -1.67 7.62
CA SER A 104 6.27 -1.88 8.16
C SER A 104 7.29 -2.39 7.15
N ASP A 105 6.84 -2.92 6.02
CA ASP A 105 7.66 -3.74 5.13
C ASP A 105 8.24 -4.95 5.89
N ASP A 106 9.56 -5.07 6.00
CA ASP A 106 10.28 -6.07 6.79
C ASP A 106 10.65 -5.55 8.21
N PRO A 107 9.77 -5.63 9.22
CA PRO A 107 10.01 -5.02 10.53
C PRO A 107 11.24 -5.57 11.26
N ALA A 108 11.56 -6.85 11.07
CA ALA A 108 12.76 -7.48 11.65
C ALA A 108 14.06 -6.98 10.99
N TYR A 109 14.00 -6.57 9.72
CA TYR A 109 15.14 -6.06 8.96
C TYR A 109 15.35 -4.56 9.23
N PHE A 110 14.27 -3.77 9.20
CA PHE A 110 14.34 -2.31 9.38
C PHE A 110 14.25 -1.85 10.84
N GLY A 111 13.87 -2.73 11.77
CA GLY A 111 13.79 -2.44 13.20
C GLY A 111 12.62 -1.52 13.59
N ALA A 112 11.52 -1.55 12.85
CA ALA A 112 10.32 -0.78 13.13
C ALA A 112 9.06 -1.54 12.71
N TYR A 113 8.13 -1.76 13.65
CA TYR A 113 6.81 -2.30 13.34
C TYR A 113 5.87 -1.18 12.88
N VAL A 114 4.61 -1.54 12.58
CA VAL A 114 3.63 -0.60 12.01
C VAL A 114 3.41 0.61 12.93
N THR A 115 3.37 0.40 14.24
CA THR A 115 3.19 1.49 15.22
C THR A 115 4.34 2.48 15.18
N GLU A 116 5.59 2.01 15.14
CA GLU A 116 6.77 2.88 15.05
C GLU A 116 6.81 3.64 13.72
N ASN A 117 6.40 3.00 12.61
CA ASN A 117 6.29 3.69 11.32
C ASN A 117 5.27 4.83 11.38
N LEU A 118 4.10 4.57 11.97
CA LEU A 118 3.05 5.58 12.12
C LEU A 118 3.48 6.73 13.04
N GLN A 119 4.12 6.42 14.17
CA GLN A 119 4.63 7.43 15.11
C GLN A 119 5.69 8.31 14.46
N ARG A 120 6.70 7.72 13.82
CA ARG A 120 7.76 8.51 13.16
C ARG A 120 7.21 9.37 12.03
N LEU A 121 6.26 8.85 11.26
CA LEU A 121 5.58 9.63 10.22
C LEU A 121 4.80 10.80 10.83
N ALA A 122 4.08 10.55 11.94
CA ALA A 122 3.34 11.58 12.66
C ALA A 122 4.25 12.69 13.18
N ASP A 123 5.41 12.32 13.74
CA ASP A 123 6.39 13.27 14.26
C ASP A 123 7.08 14.07 13.14
N GLU A 124 7.52 13.40 12.05
CA GLU A 124 8.25 14.07 10.96
C GLU A 124 7.35 14.97 10.10
N ALA A 125 6.10 14.58 9.87
CA ALA A 125 5.16 15.35 9.07
C ALA A 125 4.24 16.25 9.90
N GLU A 126 4.36 16.25 11.24
CA GLU A 126 3.47 16.95 12.16
C GLU A 126 1.99 16.62 11.90
N LEU A 127 1.67 15.33 11.76
CA LEU A 127 0.32 14.89 11.37
C LEU A 127 -0.74 15.34 12.38
N SER A 128 -1.87 15.80 11.86
CA SER A 128 -3.05 16.02 12.69
C SER A 128 -3.65 14.69 13.18
N ARG A 129 -4.45 14.76 14.25
CA ARG A 129 -5.21 13.61 14.74
C ARG A 129 -6.10 13.04 13.64
N GLU A 130 -6.72 13.90 12.84
CA GLU A 130 -7.58 13.52 11.72
C GLU A 130 -6.80 12.77 10.63
N GLN A 131 -5.58 13.20 10.31
CA GLN A 131 -4.72 12.52 9.35
C GLN A 131 -4.29 11.14 9.85
N VAL A 132 -3.92 11.01 11.13
CA VAL A 132 -3.60 9.71 11.75
C VAL A 132 -4.80 8.75 11.69
N ILE A 133 -5.99 9.25 12.03
CA ILE A 133 -7.24 8.47 11.92
C ILE A 133 -7.48 8.06 10.46
N GLN A 134 -7.31 8.97 9.50
CA GLN A 134 -7.54 8.66 8.09
C GLN A 134 -6.56 7.59 7.56
N LEU A 135 -5.28 7.65 7.94
CA LEU A 135 -4.30 6.61 7.61
C LEU A 135 -4.72 5.23 8.16
N ALA A 136 -5.23 5.20 9.39
CA ALA A 136 -5.75 3.97 10.00
C ALA A 136 -6.99 3.45 9.26
N ARG A 137 -7.97 4.32 8.95
CA ARG A 137 -9.17 3.93 8.18
C ARG A 137 -8.81 3.39 6.81
N ASN A 138 -7.88 4.06 6.12
CA ASN A 138 -7.42 3.65 4.81
C ASN A 138 -6.87 2.22 4.81
N SER A 139 -6.23 1.76 5.90
CA SER A 139 -5.70 0.39 6.00
C SER A 139 -6.79 -0.67 5.86
N PHE A 140 -7.97 -0.43 6.42
CA PHE A 140 -9.14 -1.30 6.26
C PHE A 140 -9.83 -1.04 4.91
N ASP A 141 -9.94 0.21 4.48
CA ASP A 141 -10.59 0.59 3.22
C ASP A 141 -9.90 0.04 1.98
N ILE A 142 -8.60 -0.24 2.02
CA ILE A 142 -7.86 -0.84 0.90
C ILE A 142 -7.62 -2.34 1.10
N SER A 143 -7.95 -2.87 2.27
CA SER A 143 -7.81 -4.29 2.55
C SER A 143 -8.68 -5.15 1.64
N TRP A 144 -8.31 -6.41 1.51
CA TRP A 144 -9.10 -7.42 0.79
C TRP A 144 -10.13 -8.11 1.70
N LEU A 145 -10.46 -7.50 2.84
CA LEU A 145 -11.50 -8.01 3.73
C LEU A 145 -12.90 -7.86 3.10
N PRO A 146 -13.81 -8.81 3.41
CA PRO A 146 -15.24 -8.64 3.20
C PRO A 146 -15.75 -7.29 3.75
N GLU A 147 -16.72 -6.69 3.06
CA GLU A 147 -17.27 -5.37 3.39
C GLU A 147 -17.80 -5.28 4.83
N ASN A 148 -18.45 -6.34 5.32
CA ASN A 148 -18.97 -6.37 6.68
C ASN A 148 -17.85 -6.30 7.73
N LEU A 149 -16.74 -7.01 7.53
CA LEU A 149 -15.61 -6.97 8.46
C LEU A 149 -14.89 -5.62 8.40
N ARG A 150 -14.73 -5.06 7.20
CA ARG A 150 -14.18 -3.72 7.01
C ARG A 150 -15.01 -2.67 7.75
N ALA A 151 -16.34 -2.72 7.61
CA ALA A 151 -17.24 -1.80 8.30
C ALA A 151 -17.11 -1.92 9.83
N THR A 152 -16.98 -3.14 10.35
CA THR A 152 -16.73 -3.37 11.79
C THR A 152 -15.45 -2.68 12.26
N TYR A 153 -14.31 -2.93 11.60
CA TYR A 153 -13.04 -2.34 12.04
C TYR A 153 -12.97 -0.83 11.86
N VAL A 154 -13.61 -0.30 10.82
CA VAL A 154 -13.73 1.15 10.64
C VAL A 154 -14.55 1.78 11.75
N ALA A 155 -15.62 1.13 12.22
CA ALA A 155 -16.39 1.60 13.36
C ALA A 155 -15.57 1.58 14.67
N GLU A 156 -14.74 0.55 14.88
CA GLU A 156 -13.83 0.49 16.04
C GLU A 156 -12.84 1.66 16.06
N ILE A 157 -12.33 2.08 14.89
CA ILE A 157 -11.52 3.29 14.77
C ILE A 157 -12.33 4.53 15.17
N ASP A 158 -13.57 4.63 14.71
CA ASP A 158 -14.45 5.78 14.98
C ASP A 158 -14.78 5.92 16.47
N ASP A 159 -14.98 4.80 17.15
CA ASP A 159 -15.20 4.77 18.60
C ASP A 159 -13.97 5.30 19.37
N VAL A 160 -12.75 4.89 18.97
CA VAL A 160 -11.50 5.41 19.56
C VAL A 160 -11.25 6.87 19.19
N ALA A 161 -11.65 7.29 17.99
CA ALA A 161 -11.50 8.66 17.50
C ALA A 161 -12.49 9.64 18.16
N THR A 162 -13.57 9.16 18.75
CA THR A 162 -14.58 10.01 19.41
C THR A 162 -14.46 10.03 20.93
N GLY A 163 -13.80 9.03 21.52
CA GLY A 163 -13.33 9.02 22.91
C GLY A 163 -12.14 9.93 23.16
#